data_AF-N6STU9-F1
#
_entry.id   AF-N6STU9-F1
#
_cell.length_a   1.000
_cell.length_b   1.000
_cell.length_c   1.000
_cell.angle_alpha   90.00
_cell.angle_beta   90.00
_cell.angle_gamma   90.00
#
_symmetry.space_group_name_H-M   'P 1'
#
loop_
_entity.id
_entity.type
_entity.pdbx_description
1 polymer ?
#
loop_
_entity_poly.entity_id
_entity_poly.type
_entity_poly.pdbx_seq_one_letter_code
_entity_poly.pdbx_strand_id
1 'polypeptide(L)'
;MLTLMDQCKELEEYTGNIKRDTRNSTASPFEQARGILANDPFSLFKGIIPGTKWCGTGDIAQNYYDLGSEPTVDVCCRTHDLCPVKVRARSQKYNLSNNSIYTKSHCECDEHLYKCLKSQTDIPIANFMGNIYFNIAALECVDDEKEGNRSFRSPRRRF
;
A
#
# COMPACT_ATOMS: atom_id res chain seq x y z
N MET A 1 -9.33 13.11 -8.95
CA MET A 1 -9.11 12.52 -7.61
C MET A 1 -7.85 11.65 -7.59
N LEU A 2 -7.62 10.79 -8.58
CA LEU A 2 -6.34 10.05 -8.70
C LEU A 2 -5.14 11.00 -8.86
N THR A 3 -5.30 12.06 -9.66
CA THR A 3 -4.34 13.17 -9.81
C THR A 3 -3.89 13.82 -8.49
N LEU A 4 -4.76 13.87 -7.48
CA LEU A 4 -4.40 14.43 -6.17
C LEU A 4 -3.49 13.47 -5.39
N MET A 5 -3.65 12.15 -5.57
CA MET A 5 -2.75 11.18 -4.96
C MET A 5 -1.34 11.31 -5.50
N ASP A 6 -1.20 11.52 -6.82
CA ASP A 6 0.11 11.70 -7.45
C ASP A 6 0.81 12.96 -6.94
N GLN A 7 0.06 14.07 -6.83
CA GLN A 7 0.56 15.31 -6.23
C GLN A 7 0.99 15.12 -4.77
N CYS A 8 0.21 14.38 -3.97
CA CYS A 8 0.59 14.07 -2.59
C CYS A 8 1.87 13.23 -2.53
N LYS A 9 2.00 12.23 -3.41
CA LYS A 9 3.20 11.38 -3.47
C LYS A 9 4.45 12.18 -3.83
N GLU A 10 4.37 13.07 -4.82
CA GLU A 10 5.49 13.96 -5.18
C GLU A 10 5.92 14.85 -4.00
N LEU A 11 4.96 15.37 -3.22
CA LEU A 11 5.25 16.14 -2.02
C LEU A 11 5.89 15.30 -0.92
N GLU A 12 5.48 14.04 -0.74
CA GLU A 12 6.10 13.12 0.22
C GLU A 12 7.54 12.77 -0.17
N GLU A 13 7.81 12.55 -1.46
CA GLU A 13 9.16 12.33 -1.97
C GLU A 13 10.05 13.55 -1.76
N TYR A 14 9.54 14.75 -2.07
CA TYR A 14 10.25 16.01 -1.85
C TYR A 14 10.56 16.25 -0.37
N THR A 15 9.58 16.10 0.52
CA THR A 15 9.78 16.26 1.97
C THR A 15 10.68 15.18 2.57
N GLY A 16 10.64 13.96 2.02
CA GLY A 16 11.54 12.86 2.39
C GLY A 16 12.99 13.11 1.99
N ASN A 17 13.22 13.76 0.85
CA ASN A 17 14.55 14.21 0.43
C ASN A 17 15.07 15.33 1.34
N ILE A 18 14.25 16.34 1.64
CA ILE A 18 14.61 17.42 2.58
C ILE A 18 15.04 16.86 3.94
N LYS A 19 14.28 15.90 4.50
CA LYS A 19 14.60 15.28 5.80
C LYS A 19 15.88 14.43 5.76
N ARG A 20 16.24 13.85 4.61
CA ARG A 20 17.51 13.11 4.45
C ARG A 20 18.70 14.06 4.48
N ASP A 21 18.59 15.22 3.84
CA ASP A 21 19.65 16.24 3.89
C ASP A 21 19.86 16.80 5.30
N THR A 22 18.81 16.86 6.13
CA THR A 22 18.91 17.32 7.53
C THR A 22 19.47 16.28 8.49
N ARG A 23 19.42 14.98 8.17
CA ARG A 23 19.88 13.86 9.04
C ARG A 23 21.38 13.57 8.98
N ASN A 24 22.15 14.34 8.21
CA ASN A 24 23.62 14.28 8.26
C ASN A 24 24.21 14.91 9.54
N SER A 25 23.40 15.21 10.55
CA SER A 25 23.85 15.58 11.89
C SER A 25 23.04 14.84 12.95
N THR A 26 23.72 13.90 13.61
CA THR A 26 23.39 13.22 14.88
C THR A 26 22.10 12.37 14.94
N ALA A 27 22.21 11.07 14.64
CA ALA A 27 21.24 10.07 15.09
C ALA A 27 21.79 9.34 16.35
N SER A 28 20.98 9.28 17.41
CA SER A 28 21.31 8.70 18.71
C SER A 28 21.13 7.17 18.71
N PRO A 29 21.93 6.40 19.48
CA PRO A 29 21.83 4.92 19.58
C PRO A 29 20.47 4.38 20.05
N PHE A 30 19.58 5.24 20.55
CA PHE A 30 18.31 4.85 21.14
C PHE A 30 17.17 4.54 20.13
N GLU A 31 17.32 4.88 18.84
CA GLU A 31 16.31 4.59 17.81
C GLU A 31 16.32 3.12 17.34
N GLN A 32 17.44 2.41 17.46
CA GLN A 32 17.56 1.01 17.03
C GLN A 32 16.76 0.03 17.92
N ALA A 33 16.45 0.39 19.17
CA ALA A 33 15.72 -0.47 20.10
C ALA A 33 14.22 -0.59 19.78
N ARG A 34 13.63 0.36 19.04
CA ARG A 34 12.21 0.30 18.64
C ARG A 34 11.90 -0.77 17.58
N GLY A 35 12.90 -1.16 16.78
CA GLY A 35 12.74 -2.20 15.75
C GLY A 35 12.54 -3.62 16.30
N ILE A 36 12.96 -3.87 17.55
CA ILE A 36 12.94 -5.22 18.15
C ILE A 36 11.52 -5.63 18.61
N LEU A 37 10.62 -4.66 18.85
CA LEU A 37 9.22 -4.92 19.24
C LEU A 37 8.23 -4.94 18.05
N ALA A 38 8.70 -4.75 16.81
CA ALA A 38 7.84 -4.68 15.61
C ALA A 38 7.34 -6.05 15.10
N ASN A 39 7.83 -7.14 15.68
CA ASN A 39 7.38 -8.50 15.41
C ASN A 39 6.29 -8.90 16.42
N ASP A 40 5.16 -8.21 16.39
CA ASP A 40 3.97 -8.64 17.13
C ASP A 40 3.28 -9.79 16.34
N PRO A 41 3.29 -11.04 16.84
CA PRO A 41 2.61 -12.15 16.19
C PRO A 41 1.10 -11.93 16.05
N PHE A 42 0.49 -10.99 16.79
CA PHE A 42 -0.91 -10.62 16.61
C PHE A 42 -1.22 -9.89 15.30
N SER A 43 -0.26 -9.20 14.68
CA SER A 43 -0.48 -8.51 13.39
C SER A 43 -0.79 -9.49 12.25
N LEU A 44 -0.16 -10.67 12.26
CA LEU A 44 -0.44 -11.73 11.28
C LEU A 44 -1.85 -12.29 11.41
N PHE A 45 -2.36 -12.45 12.64
CA PHE A 45 -3.75 -12.88 12.87
C PHE A 45 -4.78 -11.85 12.37
N LYS A 46 -4.39 -10.58 12.26
CA LYS A 46 -5.18 -9.50 11.66
C LYS A 46 -4.96 -9.34 10.15
N GLY A 47 -4.12 -10.19 9.55
CA GLY A 47 -3.80 -10.14 8.14
C GLY A 47 -2.92 -8.96 7.74
N ILE A 48 -2.11 -8.41 8.67
CA ILE A 48 -1.11 -7.37 8.44
C ILE A 48 0.29 -8.00 8.42
N ILE A 49 1.13 -7.59 7.47
CA ILE A 49 2.50 -8.06 7.38
C ILE A 49 3.35 -7.47 8.54
N PRO A 50 4.10 -8.30 9.29
CA PRO A 50 4.99 -7.82 10.34
C PRO A 50 5.94 -6.72 9.86
N GLY A 51 6.19 -5.74 10.73
CA GLY A 51 6.99 -4.57 10.39
C GLY A 51 6.25 -3.49 9.58
N THR A 52 4.97 -3.69 9.25
CA THR A 52 4.11 -2.73 8.55
C THR A 52 2.82 -2.48 9.33
N LYS A 53 2.07 -1.44 8.96
CA LYS A 53 0.76 -1.14 9.53
C LYS A 53 -0.36 -1.06 8.49
N TRP A 54 0.00 -0.91 7.22
CA TRP A 54 -0.90 -0.73 6.08
C TRP A 54 -0.85 -1.88 5.08
N CYS A 55 0.16 -2.76 5.14
CA CYS A 55 0.27 -3.87 4.20
C CYS A 55 -0.55 -5.08 4.68
N GLY A 56 -1.81 -5.16 4.27
CA GLY A 56 -2.67 -6.29 4.62
C GLY A 56 -4.14 -6.14 4.26
N THR A 57 -5.02 -6.80 5.03
CA THR A 57 -6.48 -6.67 4.84
C THR A 57 -6.98 -5.41 5.57
N GLY A 58 -6.74 -4.25 4.97
CA GLY A 58 -6.90 -2.95 5.61
C GLY A 58 -5.66 -2.58 6.42
N ASP A 59 -5.81 -1.68 7.39
CA ASP A 59 -4.71 -1.16 8.19
C ASP A 59 -4.98 -1.24 9.71
N ILE A 60 -3.90 -1.23 10.49
CA ILE A 60 -3.91 -1.09 11.96
C ILE A 60 -3.31 0.26 12.40
N ALA A 61 -3.17 1.20 11.46
CA ALA A 61 -2.56 2.48 11.71
C ALA A 61 -3.50 3.37 12.53
N GLN A 62 -2.96 4.09 13.50
CA GLN A 62 -3.77 5.01 14.30
C GLN A 62 -4.10 6.30 13.56
N ASN A 63 -3.27 6.67 12.58
CA ASN A 63 -3.42 7.86 11.75
C ASN A 63 -2.55 7.73 10.49
N TYR A 64 -2.68 8.68 9.57
CA TYR A 64 -1.97 8.71 8.28
C TYR A 64 -0.45 8.57 8.40
N TYR A 65 0.17 9.14 9.44
CA TYR A 65 1.63 9.14 9.62
C TYR A 65 2.13 7.94 10.43
N ASP A 66 1.21 7.09 10.92
CA ASP A 66 1.54 5.92 11.71
C ASP A 66 2.01 4.77 10.82
N LEU A 67 3.32 4.69 10.61
CA LEU A 67 3.99 3.67 9.81
C LEU A 67 4.69 2.65 10.71
N GLY A 68 4.91 1.45 10.18
CA GLY A 68 5.67 0.37 10.80
C GLY A 68 7.19 0.61 10.78
N SER A 69 7.94 -0.44 11.15
CA SER A 69 9.41 -0.41 11.15
C SER A 69 10.02 -0.38 9.74
N GLU A 70 9.25 -0.77 8.72
CA GLU A 70 9.63 -0.69 7.29
C GLU A 70 8.84 0.41 6.56
N PRO A 71 9.09 1.69 6.86
CA PRO A 71 8.23 2.78 6.44
C PRO A 71 8.17 2.96 4.92
N THR A 72 9.23 2.62 4.18
CA THR A 72 9.24 2.79 2.71
C THR A 72 8.29 1.81 2.02
N VAL A 73 8.20 0.57 2.51
CA VAL A 73 7.24 -0.41 2.00
C VAL A 73 5.83 -0.11 2.50
N ASP A 74 5.70 0.29 3.76
CA ASP A 74 4.42 0.58 4.39
C ASP A 74 3.71 1.77 3.71
N VAL A 75 4.47 2.78 3.25
CA VAL A 75 3.94 3.88 2.43
C VAL A 75 3.36 3.40 1.10
N CYS A 76 3.94 2.39 0.46
CA CYS A 76 3.36 1.80 -0.76
C CYS A 76 1.95 1.27 -0.49
N CYS A 77 1.78 0.54 0.60
CA CYS A 77 0.50 -0.04 0.99
C CYS A 77 -0.49 1.03 1.47
N ARG A 78 -0.06 2.00 2.29
CA ARG A 78 -0.89 3.14 2.71
C ARG A 78 -1.48 3.90 1.52
N THR A 79 -0.63 4.19 0.53
CA THR A 79 -1.05 4.90 -0.68
C THR A 79 -2.12 4.10 -1.42
N HIS A 80 -1.96 2.79 -1.53
CA HIS A 80 -2.94 1.90 -2.14
C HIS A 80 -4.24 1.80 -1.33
N ASP A 81 -4.15 1.65 -0.02
CA ASP A 81 -5.30 1.58 0.89
C ASP A 81 -6.16 2.84 0.83
N LEU A 82 -5.56 4.01 0.64
CA LEU A 82 -6.26 5.27 0.53
C LEU A 82 -6.81 5.57 -0.88
N CYS A 83 -6.78 4.60 -1.80
CA CYS A 83 -7.28 4.77 -3.16
C CYS A 83 -8.74 5.31 -3.16
N PRO A 84 -9.03 6.42 -3.87
CA PRO A 84 -10.34 7.07 -3.86
C PRO A 84 -11.40 6.25 -4.58
N VAL A 85 -10.98 5.44 -5.55
CA VAL A 85 -11.86 4.56 -6.32
C VAL A 85 -11.59 3.12 -5.90
N LYS A 86 -12.52 2.56 -5.12
CA LYS A 86 -12.51 1.16 -4.68
C LYS A 86 -13.93 0.66 -4.41
N VAL A 87 -14.13 -0.65 -4.57
CA VAL A 87 -15.34 -1.37 -4.17
C VAL A 87 -14.97 -2.34 -3.05
N ARG A 88 -15.51 -2.12 -1.84
CA ARG A 88 -15.19 -2.94 -0.66
C ARG A 88 -15.66 -4.38 -0.86
N ALA A 89 -15.04 -5.31 -0.13
CA ALA A 89 -15.49 -6.69 -0.05
C ALA A 89 -16.99 -6.76 0.26
N ARG A 90 -17.71 -7.68 -0.41
CA ARG A 90 -19.15 -7.93 -0.19
C ARG A 90 -20.03 -6.66 -0.29
N SER A 91 -19.66 -5.72 -1.17
CA SER A 91 -20.39 -4.46 -1.34
C SER A 91 -20.64 -4.12 -2.81
N GLN A 92 -21.57 -3.20 -3.04
CA GLN A 92 -21.87 -2.67 -4.36
C GLN A 92 -21.51 -1.19 -4.44
N LYS A 93 -20.82 -0.78 -5.50
CA LYS A 93 -20.51 0.63 -5.79
C LYS A 93 -20.25 0.79 -7.29
N TYR A 94 -20.57 1.94 -7.87
CA TYR A 94 -20.39 2.21 -9.30
C TYR A 94 -21.10 1.20 -10.22
N ASN A 95 -22.26 0.69 -9.78
CA ASN A 95 -23.00 -0.40 -10.44
C ASN A 95 -22.22 -1.73 -10.55
N LEU A 96 -21.13 -1.88 -9.79
CA LEU A 96 -20.35 -3.11 -9.68
C LEU A 96 -20.63 -3.81 -8.36
N SER A 97 -20.90 -5.12 -8.41
CA SER A 97 -21.04 -5.97 -7.21
C SER A 97 -19.74 -6.70 -6.94
N ASN A 98 -19.03 -6.33 -5.87
CA ASN A 98 -17.84 -7.05 -5.44
C ASN A 98 -18.24 -8.19 -4.51
N ASN A 99 -18.44 -9.38 -5.10
CA ASN A 99 -18.76 -10.60 -4.35
C ASN A 99 -17.52 -11.25 -3.72
N SER A 100 -16.33 -10.69 -3.90
CA SER A 100 -15.09 -11.22 -3.29
C SER A 100 -14.99 -10.84 -1.80
N ILE A 101 -14.13 -11.56 -1.07
CA ILE A 101 -13.81 -11.27 0.34
C ILE A 101 -12.76 -10.15 0.51
N TYR A 102 -12.27 -9.58 -0.58
CA TYR A 102 -11.26 -8.54 -0.60
C TYR A 102 -11.79 -7.28 -1.30
N THR A 103 -11.19 -6.14 -0.98
CA THR A 103 -11.48 -4.86 -1.64
C THR A 103 -10.83 -4.83 -3.03
N LYS A 104 -11.54 -4.31 -4.04
CA LYS A 104 -10.99 -4.07 -5.37
C LYS A 104 -10.73 -2.58 -5.53
N SER A 105 -9.46 -2.19 -5.61
CA SER A 105 -9.02 -0.80 -5.81
C SER A 105 -8.96 -0.44 -7.30
N HIS A 106 -8.71 0.84 -7.62
CA HIS A 106 -8.55 1.27 -9.00
C HIS A 106 -7.32 0.65 -9.65
N CYS A 107 -7.41 0.32 -10.92
CA CYS A 107 -6.30 -0.28 -11.67
C CYS A 107 -5.04 0.59 -11.70
N GLU A 108 -5.17 1.91 -11.65
CA GLU A 108 -4.04 2.83 -11.53
C GLU A 108 -3.40 2.81 -10.13
N CYS A 109 -4.22 2.69 -9.07
CA CYS A 109 -3.70 2.50 -7.70
C CYS A 109 -2.91 1.19 -7.60
N ASP A 110 -3.38 0.11 -8.24
CA ASP A 110 -2.68 -1.17 -8.30
C ASP A 110 -1.36 -1.06 -9.10
N GLU A 111 -1.32 -0.27 -10.17
CA GLU A 111 -0.09 0.01 -10.93
C GLU A 111 0.91 0.82 -10.09
N HIS A 112 0.45 1.79 -9.30
CA HIS A 112 1.29 2.55 -8.38
C HIS A 112 1.85 1.67 -7.27
N LEU A 113 1.03 0.79 -6.70
CA LEU A 113 1.49 -0.22 -5.75
C LEU A 113 2.57 -1.12 -6.37
N TYR A 114 2.34 -1.63 -7.59
CA TYR A 114 3.30 -2.46 -8.30
C TYR A 114 4.66 -1.77 -8.46
N LYS A 115 4.66 -0.54 -9.00
CA LYS A 115 5.89 0.24 -9.23
C LYS A 115 6.59 0.59 -7.92
N CYS A 116 5.83 0.96 -6.88
CA CYS A 116 6.36 1.29 -5.57
C CYS A 116 7.07 0.08 -4.96
N LEU A 117 6.42 -1.08 -4.89
CA LEU A 117 7.02 -2.30 -4.36
C LEU A 117 8.23 -2.76 -5.20
N LYS A 118 8.18 -2.58 -6.53
CA LYS A 118 9.32 -2.85 -7.42
C LYS A 118 10.53 -1.96 -7.17
N SER A 119 10.33 -0.74 -6.66
CA SER A 119 11.43 0.16 -6.31
C SER A 119 12.09 -0.19 -4.96
N GLN A 120 11.46 -1.07 -4.17
CA GLN A 120 11.90 -1.46 -2.83
C GLN A 120 12.28 -2.96 -2.76
N THR A 121 12.71 -3.55 -3.88
CA THR A 121 12.99 -5.01 -3.97
C THR A 121 14.22 -5.46 -3.18
N ASP A 122 15.00 -4.55 -2.65
CA ASP A 122 16.05 -4.82 -1.66
C ASP A 122 15.47 -5.19 -0.28
N ILE A 123 14.22 -4.80 0.00
CA ILE A 123 13.51 -5.13 1.24
C ILE A 123 12.70 -6.42 1.05
N PRO A 124 12.93 -7.48 1.85
CA PRO A 124 12.23 -8.77 1.67
C PRO A 124 10.70 -8.67 1.72
N ILE A 125 10.17 -7.80 2.57
CA ILE A 125 8.72 -7.58 2.73
C ILE A 125 8.08 -7.02 1.44
N ALA A 126 8.79 -6.18 0.68
CA ALA A 126 8.28 -5.67 -0.59
C ALA A 126 8.09 -6.79 -1.62
N ASN A 127 9.08 -7.69 -1.73
CA ASN A 127 8.99 -8.85 -2.63
C ASN A 127 7.88 -9.80 -2.22
N PHE A 128 7.75 -10.06 -0.92
CA PHE A 128 6.68 -10.90 -0.39
C PHE A 128 5.30 -10.32 -0.70
N MET A 129 5.06 -9.04 -0.37
CA MET A 129 3.79 -8.36 -0.62
C MET A 129 3.46 -8.34 -2.11
N GLY A 130 4.41 -8.01 -2.97
CA GLY A 130 4.18 -7.96 -4.42
C GLY A 130 3.82 -9.33 -5.00
N ASN A 131 4.50 -10.40 -4.59
CA ASN A 131 4.16 -11.75 -5.01
C ASN A 131 2.76 -12.18 -4.54
N ILE A 132 2.42 -11.90 -3.28
CA ILE A 132 1.10 -12.22 -2.74
C ILE A 132 0.01 -11.47 -3.51
N TYR A 133 0.15 -10.16 -3.69
CA TYR A 133 -0.88 -9.33 -4.32
C TYR A 133 -1.07 -9.66 -5.82
N PHE A 134 0.01 -9.66 -6.60
CA PHE A 134 -0.06 -9.69 -8.06
C PHE A 134 0.06 -11.10 -8.66
N ASN A 135 0.75 -12.02 -7.99
CA ASN A 135 0.99 -13.37 -8.54
C ASN A 135 0.03 -14.40 -7.92
N ILE A 136 -0.10 -14.44 -6.58
CA ILE A 136 -0.87 -15.47 -5.88
C ILE A 136 -2.36 -15.11 -5.77
N ALA A 137 -2.69 -14.00 -5.10
CA ALA A 137 -4.07 -13.57 -4.90
C ALA A 137 -4.67 -13.02 -6.20
N ALA A 138 -3.85 -12.32 -6.97
CA ALA A 138 -4.16 -11.84 -8.31
C ALA A 138 -5.50 -11.11 -8.37
N LEU A 139 -5.58 -10.04 -7.60
CA LEU A 139 -6.81 -9.31 -7.35
C LEU A 139 -7.24 -8.50 -8.57
N GLU A 140 -8.50 -8.64 -8.96
CA GLU A 140 -9.10 -7.77 -9.97
C GLU A 140 -9.19 -6.32 -9.47
N CYS A 141 -9.08 -5.36 -10.39
CA CYS A 141 -9.14 -3.94 -10.10
C CYS A 141 -10.34 -3.29 -10.79
N VAL A 142 -10.73 -2.10 -10.35
CA VAL A 142 -11.76 -1.26 -10.98
C VAL A 142 -11.09 -0.43 -12.07
N ASP A 143 -11.60 -0.51 -13.30
CA ASP A 143 -11.13 0.30 -14.42
C ASP A 143 -12.25 1.23 -14.90
N ASP A 144 -11.86 2.39 -15.43
CA ASP A 144 -12.79 3.31 -16.08
C ASP A 144 -13.01 2.86 -17.54
N GLU A 145 -14.27 2.76 -17.95
CA GLU A 145 -14.67 2.44 -19.32
C GLU A 145 -15.10 3.71 -20.09
N LYS A 146 -15.47 3.52 -21.36
CA LYS A 146 -16.08 4.58 -22.16
C LYS A 146 -17.38 5.06 -21.51
N GLU A 147 -17.71 6.33 -21.75
CA GLU A 147 -18.95 6.95 -21.28
C GLU A 147 -19.09 7.04 -19.76
N GLY A 148 -17.98 6.91 -19.01
CA GLY A 148 -17.96 7.06 -17.55
C GLY A 148 -18.44 5.82 -16.77
N ASN A 149 -18.63 4.70 -17.47
CA ASN A 149 -18.88 3.41 -16.83
C ASN A 149 -17.61 2.87 -16.17
N ARG A 150 -17.76 1.86 -15.31
CA ARG A 150 -16.65 1.16 -14.68
C ARG A 150 -16.87 -0.33 -14.77
N SER A 151 -15.78 -1.09 -14.87
CA SER A 151 -15.80 -2.55 -14.83
C SER A 151 -14.68 -3.12 -13.99
N PHE A 152 -14.72 -4.42 -13.73
CA PHE A 152 -13.60 -5.13 -13.16
C PHE A 152 -12.67 -5.60 -14.27
N ARG A 153 -11.38 -5.33 -14.10
CA ARG A 153 -10.32 -5.77 -14.99
C ARG A 153 -9.44 -6.81 -14.30
N SER A 154 -8.96 -7.75 -15.10
CA SER A 154 -7.98 -8.74 -14.68
C SER A 154 -6.75 -8.12 -14.00
N PRO A 155 -6.18 -8.81 -12.99
CA PRO A 155 -5.00 -8.36 -12.27
C PRO A 155 -3.78 -8.15 -13.17
N ARG A 156 -2.92 -7.22 -12.77
CA ARG A 156 -1.52 -7.22 -13.22
C ARG A 156 -0.82 -8.46 -12.66
N ARG A 157 -0.02 -9.13 -13.49
CA ARG A 157 0.76 -10.33 -13.14
C ARG A 157 2.25 -10.05 -13.29
N ARG A 158 3.07 -11.00 -12.86
CA ARG A 158 4.54 -10.98 -12.98
C ARG A 158 5.14 -9.85 -12.16
N PHE A 159 4.79 -9.86 -10.87
CA PHE A 159 5.65 -9.21 -9.89
C PHE A 159 6.95 -9.97 -9.75
#